data_AF-A0A536YS44-F1
#
_entry.id   AF-A0A536YS44-F1
#
_cell.length_a   1.000
_cell.length_b   1.000
_cell.length_c   1.000
_cell.angle_alpha   90.00
_cell.angle_beta   90.00
_cell.angle_gamma   90.00
#
_symmetry.space_group_name_H-M   'P 1'
#
loop_
_entity.id
_entity.type
_entity.pdbx_description
1 polymer ?
#
loop_
_entity_poly.entity_id
_entity_poly.type
_entity_poly.pdbx_seq_one_letter_code
_entity_poly.pdbx_strand_id
1 'polypeptide(L)'
;YGYILVDPIGGAIGAFANGDGISTGGQSRTPICKLPNVEHTEQTFPLLFLYRKEVIDSGGAGKFRGGLSAESCFIPHRTESITQDTLSSGNAIPTSPGMMAGYPGSVNVYKFRRSTDIFERLKERRIPGDIAELKGEEVTLALRQENFVQKPDDVYAVIWSAAGGFGDPLERDPEKVRDDVIEQRSVSAEAARNLYGVVIARDGRLDREATRDLRAERRETHRRKDGEVKRRDGERLARITDNLDLRREKDALYLCCAKCAADLGSLRDNYKDHCVRLESDASEANPNIGDYRRYIDDRPVFRQFFCPGCGALVENEVARAEDPVLRDIELDMR
;
A
#
# COMPACT_ATOMS: atom_id res chain seq x y z
N TYR A 1 19.83 18.71 23.83
CA TYR A 1 19.09 17.47 24.08
C TYR A 1 18.46 17.07 22.76
N GLY A 2 18.60 15.82 22.32
CA GLY A 2 18.04 15.33 21.05
C GLY A 2 16.99 14.27 21.31
N TYR A 3 15.98 14.20 20.44
CA TYR A 3 14.94 13.18 20.47
C TYR A 3 14.80 12.58 19.07
N ILE A 4 14.64 11.28 18.99
CA ILE A 4 14.20 10.60 17.77
C ILE A 4 12.75 10.23 18.00
N LEU A 5 11.86 10.66 17.11
CA LEU A 5 10.47 10.21 17.15
C LEU A 5 10.44 8.69 16.96
N VAL A 6 10.14 7.95 18.03
CA VAL A 6 10.12 6.48 18.02
C VAL A 6 8.75 5.88 17.64
N ASP A 7 7.72 6.70 17.38
CA ASP A 7 6.41 6.22 16.93
C ASP A 7 6.46 5.32 15.68
N PRO A 8 7.34 5.53 14.67
CA PRO A 8 7.46 4.61 13.55
C PRO A 8 7.82 3.15 13.93
N ILE A 9 8.25 2.88 15.18
CA ILE A 9 8.44 1.51 15.69
C ILE A 9 7.13 0.73 15.80
N GLY A 10 6.00 1.43 15.85
CA GLY A 10 4.67 0.84 15.75
C GLY A 10 4.46 0.12 14.44
N GLY A 11 5.15 0.53 13.36
CA GLY A 11 5.24 -0.20 12.09
C GLY A 11 3.90 -0.69 11.55
N ALA A 12 3.99 -1.76 10.76
CA ALA A 12 2.87 -2.55 10.25
C ALA A 12 3.43 -3.90 9.81
N ILE A 13 2.66 -4.98 9.96
CA ILE A 13 3.04 -6.31 9.50
C ILE A 13 2.34 -6.63 8.17
N GLY A 14 3.08 -7.18 7.22
CA GLY A 14 2.57 -7.56 5.90
C GLY A 14 1.51 -8.65 5.98
N ALA A 15 0.71 -8.76 4.93
CA ALA A 15 -0.27 -9.83 4.83
C ALA A 15 0.41 -11.21 4.82
N PHE A 16 -0.27 -12.18 5.42
CA PHE A 16 0.12 -13.58 5.38
C PHE A 16 -0.58 -14.30 4.22
N ALA A 17 -0.07 -15.46 3.83
CA ALA A 17 -0.71 -16.29 2.79
C ALA A 17 -2.11 -16.81 3.21
N ASN A 18 -2.50 -16.66 4.47
CA ASN A 18 -3.75 -17.14 5.05
C ASN A 18 -4.50 -16.10 5.88
N GLY A 19 -4.05 -14.84 5.92
CA GLY A 19 -4.63 -13.84 6.81
C GLY A 19 -4.11 -12.44 6.56
N ASP A 20 -4.89 -11.46 7.00
CA ASP A 20 -4.52 -10.05 6.92
C ASP A 20 -3.29 -9.76 7.79
N GLY A 21 -2.56 -8.73 7.39
CA GLY A 21 -1.46 -8.18 8.15
C GLY A 21 -1.95 -7.46 9.42
N ILE A 22 -1.00 -7.10 10.28
CA ILE A 22 -1.31 -6.49 11.58
C ILE A 22 -1.05 -4.98 11.49
N SER A 23 -2.13 -4.19 11.57
CA SER A 23 -2.04 -2.73 11.69
C SER A 23 -1.33 -2.35 12.98
N THR A 24 -0.42 -1.37 12.90
CA THR A 24 0.41 -0.93 14.04
C THR A 24 1.03 -2.09 14.85
N GLY A 25 1.35 -3.20 14.15
CA GLY A 25 1.76 -4.49 14.72
C GLY A 25 3.23 -4.63 15.08
N GLY A 26 3.99 -3.53 15.08
CA GLY A 26 5.42 -3.47 15.34
C GLY A 26 6.28 -3.48 14.08
N GLN A 27 7.59 -3.35 14.29
CA GLN A 27 8.58 -3.39 13.23
C GLN A 27 8.95 -4.84 12.91
N SER A 28 9.00 -5.22 11.63
CA SER A 28 9.26 -6.61 11.20
C SER A 28 10.55 -7.22 11.76
N ARG A 29 11.57 -6.39 12.02
CA ARG A 29 12.85 -6.82 12.62
C ARG A 29 12.80 -6.96 14.15
N THR A 30 11.84 -6.30 14.80
CA THR A 30 11.68 -6.28 16.26
C THR A 30 10.20 -6.21 16.63
N PRO A 31 9.42 -7.29 16.41
CA PRO A 31 7.96 -7.26 16.56
C PRO A 31 7.50 -7.09 18.02
N ILE A 32 8.40 -7.28 19.00
CA ILE A 32 8.11 -7.07 20.42
C ILE A 32 8.07 -5.57 20.82
N CYS A 33 8.53 -4.68 19.94
CA CYS A 33 8.55 -3.25 20.22
C CYS A 33 7.14 -2.69 20.42
N LYS A 34 7.03 -1.72 21.33
CA LYS A 34 5.77 -1.07 21.67
C LYS A 34 5.86 0.41 21.34
N LEU A 35 4.77 0.95 20.82
CA LEU A 35 4.60 2.39 20.68
C LEU A 35 4.74 3.06 22.06
N PRO A 36 5.47 4.19 22.15
CA PRO A 36 5.56 4.93 23.40
C PRO A 36 4.18 5.47 23.81
N ASN A 37 3.96 5.62 25.12
CA ASN A 37 2.79 6.34 25.60
C ASN A 37 2.97 7.84 25.28
N VAL A 38 1.94 8.46 24.69
CA VAL A 38 1.94 9.88 24.33
C VAL A 38 2.26 10.76 25.54
N GLU A 39 1.64 10.50 26.69
CA GLU A 39 1.85 11.28 27.91
C GLU A 39 3.30 11.19 28.41
N HIS A 40 3.94 10.03 28.27
CA HIS A 40 5.35 9.87 28.65
C HIS A 40 6.27 10.65 27.72
N THR A 41 5.97 10.66 26.41
CA THR A 41 6.72 11.46 25.43
C THR A 41 6.58 12.95 25.72
N GLU A 42 5.36 13.45 25.97
CA GLU A 42 5.09 14.86 26.30
C GLU A 42 5.69 15.30 27.65
N GLN A 43 5.83 14.38 28.61
CA GLN A 43 6.53 14.65 29.87
C GLN A 43 8.05 14.84 29.66
N THR A 44 8.61 14.16 28.68
CA THR A 44 10.08 14.09 28.47
C THR A 44 10.56 15.11 27.44
N PHE A 45 9.73 15.45 26.46
CA PHE A 45 10.07 16.30 25.32
C PHE A 45 9.09 17.46 25.16
N PRO A 46 9.55 18.63 24.67
CA PRO A 46 8.74 19.85 24.61
C PRO A 46 7.80 19.85 23.40
N LEU A 47 7.00 18.81 23.27
CA LEU A 47 6.01 18.63 22.21
C LEU A 47 4.64 18.34 22.82
N LEU A 48 3.58 18.63 22.06
CA LEU A 48 2.20 18.27 22.38
C LEU A 48 1.63 17.55 21.17
N PHE A 49 1.17 16.31 21.36
CA PHE A 49 0.46 15.58 20.32
C PHE A 49 -0.94 16.17 20.15
N LEU A 50 -1.29 16.44 18.89
CA LEU A 50 -2.65 16.77 18.51
C LEU A 50 -3.46 15.49 18.31
N TYR A 51 -2.85 14.50 17.65
CA TYR A 51 -3.42 13.17 17.49
C TYR A 51 -2.34 12.14 17.13
N ARG A 52 -2.69 10.86 17.36
CA ARG A 52 -2.01 9.70 16.80
C ARG A 52 -3.07 8.71 16.33
N LYS A 53 -3.11 8.40 15.03
CA LYS A 53 -4.20 7.61 14.41
C LYS A 53 -3.67 6.66 13.34
N GLU A 54 -4.33 5.53 13.12
CA GLU A 54 -4.07 4.71 11.93
C GLU A 54 -4.52 5.44 10.65
N VAL A 55 -3.82 5.21 9.55
CA VAL A 55 -4.08 5.85 8.26
C VAL A 55 -4.93 4.94 7.39
N ILE A 56 -6.14 5.41 7.06
CA ILE A 56 -7.06 4.72 6.16
C ILE A 56 -6.40 4.51 4.79
N ASP A 57 -6.64 3.35 4.18
CA ASP A 57 -6.10 2.96 2.87
C ASP A 57 -4.56 2.80 2.82
N SER A 58 -3.88 2.86 3.96
CA SER A 58 -2.41 2.77 3.97
C SER A 58 -1.92 1.34 3.69
N GLY A 59 -2.61 0.33 4.18
CA GLY A 59 -2.26 -1.09 3.96
C GLY A 59 -2.37 -1.50 2.49
N GLY A 60 -1.42 -2.29 2.02
CA GLY A 60 -1.41 -2.79 0.65
C GLY A 60 -2.62 -3.68 0.36
N ALA A 61 -3.28 -3.43 -0.77
CA ALA A 61 -4.46 -4.20 -1.17
C ALA A 61 -4.09 -5.63 -1.56
N GLY A 62 -4.98 -6.57 -1.29
CA GLY A 62 -4.79 -7.96 -1.69
C GLY A 62 -5.97 -8.82 -1.27
N LYS A 63 -5.95 -10.10 -1.66
CA LYS A 63 -6.84 -11.11 -1.08
C LYS A 63 -6.77 -11.05 0.46
N PHE A 64 -5.55 -10.89 0.97
CA PHE A 64 -5.28 -10.47 2.34
C PHE A 64 -4.62 -9.09 2.35
N ARG A 65 -5.14 -8.20 3.17
CA ARG A 65 -4.74 -6.78 3.25
C ARG A 65 -3.47 -6.66 4.11
N GLY A 66 -2.52 -5.82 3.71
CA GLY A 66 -1.38 -5.47 4.56
C GLY A 66 -1.80 -4.64 5.78
N GLY A 67 -1.05 -4.72 6.88
CA GLY A 67 -1.30 -3.89 8.07
C GLY A 67 -1.23 -2.40 7.75
N LEU A 68 -2.07 -1.61 8.41
CA LEU A 68 -2.07 -0.15 8.27
C LEU A 68 -0.88 0.49 8.99
N SER A 69 -0.41 1.61 8.43
CA SER A 69 0.45 2.54 9.15
C SER A 69 -0.34 3.48 10.03
N ALA A 70 0.36 4.38 10.72
CA ALA A 70 -0.23 5.44 11.50
C ALA A 70 0.45 6.79 11.23
N GLU A 71 -0.24 7.85 11.66
CA GLU A 71 0.18 9.25 11.59
C GLU A 71 0.33 9.78 13.02
N SER A 72 1.45 10.45 13.29
CA SER A 72 1.68 11.20 14.51
C SER A 72 1.75 12.68 14.20
N CYS A 73 0.89 13.49 14.81
CA CYS A 73 0.79 14.91 14.56
C CYS A 73 1.00 15.69 15.86
N PHE A 74 1.91 16.66 15.85
CA PHE A 74 2.33 17.38 17.06
C PHE A 74 2.81 18.81 16.77
N ILE A 75 2.83 19.61 17.84
CA ILE A 75 3.35 20.97 17.87
C ILE A 75 4.41 21.13 18.97
N PRO A 76 5.32 22.11 18.88
CA PRO A 76 6.15 22.50 20.00
C PRO A 76 5.30 23.00 21.16
N HIS A 77 5.63 22.58 22.39
CA HIS A 77 4.92 22.99 23.59
C HIS A 77 5.91 23.33 24.70
N ARG A 78 5.73 24.50 25.33
CA ARG A 78 6.62 25.05 26.37
C ARG A 78 8.07 25.22 25.90
N THR A 79 8.25 25.51 24.62
CA THR A 79 9.52 25.89 24.00
C THR A 79 9.25 26.94 22.92
N GLU A 80 10.25 27.75 22.59
CA GLU A 80 10.16 28.74 21.51
C GLU A 80 10.24 28.08 20.13
N SER A 81 10.91 26.93 20.02
CA SER A 81 11.02 26.16 18.78
C SER A 81 11.56 24.74 19.02
N ILE A 82 11.46 23.91 17.98
CA ILE A 82 12.19 22.64 17.85
C ILE A 82 12.91 22.65 16.51
N THR A 83 14.19 22.29 16.50
CA THR A 83 14.92 21.97 15.27
C THR A 83 14.71 20.51 14.93
N GLN A 84 14.27 20.24 13.70
CA GLN A 84 13.87 18.92 13.22
C GLN A 84 14.75 18.50 12.04
N ASP A 85 14.91 17.19 11.91
CA ASP A 85 15.48 16.52 10.75
C ASP A 85 14.48 15.49 10.22
N THR A 86 14.40 15.31 8.90
CA THR A 86 13.65 14.22 8.29
C THR A 86 14.57 13.03 8.00
N LEU A 87 14.13 11.82 8.37
CA LEU A 87 14.93 10.59 8.25
C LEU A 87 14.04 9.45 7.77
N SER A 88 13.91 9.28 6.46
CA SER A 88 13.17 8.15 5.87
C SER A 88 13.75 7.66 4.55
N SER A 89 13.19 6.55 4.09
CA SER A 89 13.31 6.00 2.73
C SER A 89 11.92 5.71 2.22
N GLY A 90 11.67 5.81 0.91
CA GLY A 90 10.38 5.42 0.34
C GLY A 90 9.26 6.44 0.52
N ASN A 91 9.55 7.72 0.30
CA ASN A 91 8.53 8.76 0.15
C ASN A 91 8.00 8.87 -1.29
N ALA A 92 8.84 8.52 -2.27
CA ALA A 92 8.48 8.54 -3.69
C ALA A 92 7.89 7.22 -4.18
N ILE A 93 8.43 6.11 -3.64
CA ILE A 93 8.06 4.74 -4.01
C ILE A 93 7.91 3.90 -2.74
N PRO A 94 6.97 2.96 -2.72
CA PRO A 94 6.76 2.11 -1.56
C PRO A 94 7.94 1.15 -1.35
N THR A 95 8.31 0.93 -0.09
CA THR A 95 9.38 0.00 0.32
C THR A 95 8.87 -1.36 0.80
N SER A 96 7.55 -1.48 0.96
CA SER A 96 6.86 -2.71 1.33
C SER A 96 6.13 -3.24 0.09
N PRO A 97 6.79 -4.07 -0.76
CA PRO A 97 6.10 -4.69 -1.89
C PRO A 97 5.02 -5.65 -1.36
N GLY A 98 3.95 -5.80 -2.12
CA GLY A 98 3.03 -6.92 -1.90
C GLY A 98 3.61 -8.21 -2.48
N MET A 99 2.93 -9.33 -2.23
CA MET A 99 3.35 -10.64 -2.72
C MET A 99 2.22 -11.35 -3.46
N MET A 100 2.58 -12.15 -4.46
CA MET A 100 1.66 -13.01 -5.19
C MET A 100 0.48 -12.23 -5.78
N ALA A 101 0.75 -11.11 -6.48
CA ALA A 101 -0.24 -10.12 -6.94
C ALA A 101 -0.83 -9.17 -5.88
N GLY A 102 -0.42 -9.25 -4.61
CA GLY A 102 -0.74 -8.24 -3.61
C GLY A 102 -0.07 -6.90 -3.93
N TYR A 103 -0.75 -5.80 -3.65
CA TYR A 103 -0.28 -4.45 -3.92
C TYR A 103 0.67 -3.96 -2.81
N PRO A 104 1.54 -3.00 -3.10
CA PRO A 104 2.39 -2.38 -2.09
C PRO A 104 1.59 -1.59 -1.04
N GLY A 105 2.18 -1.43 0.14
CA GLY A 105 1.68 -0.50 1.16
C GLY A 105 1.99 0.96 0.83
N SER A 106 1.47 1.89 1.63
CA SER A 106 1.73 3.33 1.49
C SER A 106 3.19 3.72 1.73
N VAL A 107 3.55 4.90 1.23
CA VAL A 107 4.85 5.55 1.41
C VAL A 107 4.96 6.25 2.76
N ASN A 108 6.19 6.63 3.13
CA ASN A 108 6.41 7.59 4.21
C ASN A 108 6.01 9.00 3.73
N VAL A 109 5.37 9.79 4.60
CA VAL A 109 4.95 11.15 4.26
C VAL A 109 5.23 12.08 5.42
N TYR A 110 5.82 13.23 5.09
CA TYR A 110 5.97 14.35 6.00
C TYR A 110 5.02 15.46 5.56
N LYS A 111 4.10 15.85 6.45
CA LYS A 111 3.20 16.98 6.22
C LYS A 111 3.56 18.09 7.19
N PHE A 112 3.88 19.27 6.68
CA PHE A 112 4.26 20.42 7.50
C PHE A 112 3.46 21.64 7.10
N ARG A 113 2.81 22.28 8.07
CA ARG A 113 2.11 23.56 7.87
C ARG A 113 2.67 24.63 8.79
N ARG A 114 3.01 25.78 8.22
CA ARG A 114 3.51 26.95 8.94
C ARG A 114 2.41 27.93 9.31
N SER A 115 2.62 28.64 10.41
CA SER A 115 1.78 29.77 10.84
C SER A 115 0.30 29.40 10.87
N THR A 116 -0.03 28.30 11.55
CA THR A 116 -1.37 27.71 11.51
C THR A 116 -2.35 28.36 12.48
N ASP A 117 -3.64 28.06 12.32
CA ASP A 117 -4.71 28.48 13.23
C ASP A 117 -4.84 27.58 14.48
N ILE A 118 -3.82 26.75 14.80
CA ILE A 118 -3.93 25.72 15.84
C ILE A 118 -4.29 26.29 17.22
N PHE A 119 -3.68 27.40 17.64
CA PHE A 119 -3.96 27.98 18.96
C PHE A 119 -5.37 28.55 19.07
N GLU A 120 -5.92 29.11 17.98
CA GLU A 120 -7.32 29.56 17.98
C GLU A 120 -8.28 28.38 18.09
N ARG A 121 -8.01 27.29 17.38
CA ARG A 121 -8.78 26.04 17.51
C ARG A 121 -8.74 25.48 18.93
N LEU A 122 -7.57 25.46 19.56
CA LEU A 122 -7.42 24.98 20.93
C LEU A 122 -8.17 25.86 21.94
N LYS A 123 -8.15 27.20 21.78
CA LYS A 123 -8.97 28.12 22.60
C LYS A 123 -10.46 27.82 22.46
N GLU A 124 -10.90 27.46 21.27
CA GLU A 124 -12.27 27.04 20.97
C GLU A 124 -12.57 25.57 21.34
N ARG A 125 -11.62 24.86 21.96
CA ARG A 125 -11.74 23.45 22.34
C ARG A 125 -11.98 22.51 21.15
N ARG A 126 -11.38 22.83 20.00
CA ARG A 126 -11.39 22.02 18.78
C ARG A 126 -10.00 21.46 18.51
N ILE A 127 -9.88 20.13 18.50
CA ILE A 127 -8.65 19.43 18.10
C ILE A 127 -8.83 18.99 16.63
N PRO A 128 -7.85 19.25 15.74
CA PRO A 128 -7.95 18.80 14.35
C PRO A 128 -7.91 17.26 14.28
N GLY A 129 -8.73 16.66 13.41
CA GLY A 129 -8.65 15.24 13.09
C GLY A 129 -7.60 14.94 12.01
N ASP A 130 -7.30 15.93 11.17
CA ASP A 130 -6.26 15.88 10.14
C ASP A 130 -5.57 17.24 9.99
N ILE A 131 -4.26 17.24 9.70
CA ILE A 131 -3.49 18.47 9.40
C ILE A 131 -4.05 19.23 8.19
N ALA A 132 -4.76 18.56 7.27
CA ALA A 132 -5.43 19.21 6.14
C ALA A 132 -6.57 20.16 6.57
N GLU A 133 -7.10 20.02 7.79
CA GLU A 133 -8.13 20.92 8.31
C GLU A 133 -7.57 22.30 8.70
N LEU A 134 -6.27 22.39 8.98
CA LEU A 134 -5.63 23.59 9.50
C LEU A 134 -5.41 24.63 8.40
N LYS A 135 -5.58 25.90 8.77
CA LYS A 135 -5.10 27.02 7.95
C LYS A 135 -3.59 27.15 8.09
N GLY A 136 -2.97 27.88 7.19
CA GLY A 136 -1.54 28.14 7.18
C GLY A 136 -0.90 27.78 5.84
N GLU A 137 0.41 27.96 5.77
CA GLU A 137 1.21 27.68 4.57
C GLU A 137 1.67 26.23 4.56
N GLU A 138 1.33 25.47 3.52
CA GLU A 138 1.88 24.12 3.33
C GLU A 138 3.32 24.20 2.86
N VAL A 139 4.23 23.52 3.57
CA VAL A 139 5.65 23.46 3.22
C VAL A 139 6.00 22.04 2.82
N THR A 140 6.59 21.89 1.65
CA THR A 140 7.14 20.60 1.21
C THR A 140 8.49 20.38 1.90
N LEU A 141 8.59 19.30 2.68
CA LEU A 141 9.85 18.87 3.29
C LEU A 141 10.56 17.87 2.38
N ALA A 142 11.88 18.00 2.27
CA ALA A 142 12.71 17.02 1.55
C ALA A 142 12.90 15.73 2.36
N LEU A 143 13.30 14.65 1.68
CA LEU A 143 13.45 13.31 2.26
C LEU A 143 14.45 13.25 3.43
N ARG A 144 15.54 14.02 3.33
CA ARG A 144 16.63 14.12 4.29
C ARG A 144 16.96 15.59 4.54
N GLN A 145 15.93 16.36 4.84
CA GLN A 145 16.05 17.75 5.19
C GLN A 145 16.57 17.85 6.62
N GLU A 146 17.64 18.61 6.80
CA GLU A 146 18.23 18.84 8.11
C GLU A 146 17.96 20.27 8.58
N ASN A 147 17.96 20.45 9.90
CA ASN A 147 17.95 21.74 10.57
C ASN A 147 16.76 22.65 10.23
N PHE A 148 15.60 22.10 9.91
CA PHE A 148 14.40 22.93 9.72
C PHE A 148 13.77 23.24 11.07
N VAL A 149 13.31 24.47 11.24
CA VAL A 149 12.76 24.96 12.51
C VAL A 149 11.24 24.84 12.49
N GLN A 150 10.69 24.24 13.53
CA GLN A 150 9.26 24.23 13.86
C GLN A 150 8.98 25.21 15.00
N LYS A 151 8.13 26.20 14.74
CA LYS A 151 7.63 27.17 15.73
C LYS A 151 6.36 26.66 16.41
N PRO A 152 5.91 27.26 17.53
CA PRO A 152 4.78 26.74 18.31
C PRO A 152 3.46 26.70 17.54
N ASP A 153 3.28 27.59 16.57
CA ASP A 153 2.13 27.66 15.67
C ASP A 153 2.30 26.83 14.37
N ASP A 154 3.43 26.15 14.20
CA ASP A 154 3.65 25.22 13.09
C ASP A 154 3.22 23.80 13.49
N VAL A 155 2.54 23.11 12.58
CA VAL A 155 2.08 21.73 12.80
C VAL A 155 2.85 20.77 11.91
N TYR A 156 3.35 19.69 12.52
CA TYR A 156 4.09 18.65 11.85
C TYR A 156 3.38 17.31 12.04
N ALA A 157 3.08 16.62 10.93
CA ALA A 157 2.58 15.26 10.93
C ALA A 157 3.53 14.32 10.17
N VAL A 158 3.79 13.17 10.78
CA VAL A 158 4.67 12.13 10.26
C VAL A 158 3.85 10.86 10.05
N ILE A 159 3.79 10.39 8.81
CA ILE A 159 3.20 9.12 8.41
C ILE A 159 4.33 8.16 8.07
N TRP A 160 4.32 6.98 8.67
CA TRP A 160 5.27 5.93 8.31
C TRP A 160 4.71 4.96 7.26
N SER A 161 5.59 4.22 6.60
CA SER A 161 5.20 3.19 5.64
C SER A 161 4.28 2.13 6.25
N ALA A 162 3.28 1.74 5.48
CA ALA A 162 2.47 0.57 5.77
C ALA A 162 3.09 -0.70 5.18
N ALA A 163 2.37 -1.81 5.31
CA ALA A 163 2.84 -3.10 4.81
C ALA A 163 2.11 -3.55 3.53
N GLY A 164 2.77 -4.38 2.72
CA GLY A 164 2.22 -4.92 1.48
C GLY A 164 1.11 -5.95 1.69
N GLY A 165 0.24 -6.07 0.71
CA GLY A 165 -0.82 -7.07 0.66
C GLY A 165 -0.36 -8.42 0.08
N PHE A 166 -1.26 -9.40 0.08
CA PHE A 166 -1.04 -10.73 -0.49
C PHE A 166 -2.20 -11.13 -1.39
N GLY A 167 -1.93 -11.64 -2.59
CA GLY A 167 -2.96 -12.15 -3.51
C GLY A 167 -3.70 -11.06 -4.31
N ASP A 168 -4.40 -11.46 -5.38
CA ASP A 168 -5.24 -10.58 -6.21
C ASP A 168 -6.34 -9.89 -5.36
N PRO A 169 -6.40 -8.55 -5.29
CA PRO A 169 -7.45 -7.82 -4.54
C PRO A 169 -8.88 -8.18 -4.94
N LEU A 170 -9.12 -8.59 -6.20
CA LEU A 170 -10.44 -9.03 -6.66
C LEU A 170 -10.85 -10.40 -6.10
N GLU A 171 -9.97 -11.08 -5.36
CA GLU A 171 -10.24 -12.34 -4.67
C GLU A 171 -10.49 -12.17 -3.17
N ARG A 172 -10.33 -10.96 -2.63
CA ARG A 172 -10.72 -10.69 -1.24
C ARG A 172 -12.21 -10.96 -1.07
N ASP A 173 -12.57 -11.60 0.05
CA ASP A 173 -13.97 -11.79 0.42
C ASP A 173 -14.69 -10.43 0.49
N PRO A 174 -15.74 -10.19 -0.31
CA PRO A 174 -16.48 -8.93 -0.29
C PRO A 174 -17.01 -8.52 1.08
N GLU A 175 -17.38 -9.48 1.94
CA GLU A 175 -17.85 -9.16 3.29
C GLU A 175 -16.71 -8.69 4.19
N LYS A 176 -15.50 -9.22 4.01
CA LYS A 176 -14.31 -8.68 4.69
C LYS A 176 -13.98 -7.26 4.24
N VAL A 177 -14.18 -6.94 2.96
CA VAL A 177 -14.01 -5.57 2.47
C VAL A 177 -15.06 -4.64 3.09
N ARG A 178 -16.31 -5.08 3.21
CA ARG A 178 -17.33 -4.32 3.94
C ARG A 178 -16.91 -4.08 5.39
N ASP A 179 -16.40 -5.09 6.08
CA ASP A 179 -15.91 -4.95 7.45
C ASP A 179 -14.69 -4.02 7.54
N ASP A 180 -13.77 -4.07 6.57
CA ASP A 180 -12.64 -3.13 6.48
C ASP A 180 -13.15 -1.68 6.37
N VAL A 181 -14.26 -1.45 5.67
CA VAL A 181 -14.84 -0.11 5.48
C VAL A 181 -15.64 0.36 6.68
N ILE A 182 -16.55 -0.48 7.18
CA ILE A 182 -17.57 -0.07 8.15
C ILE A 182 -17.09 -0.26 9.59
N GLU A 183 -16.52 -1.42 9.89
CA GLU A 183 -16.16 -1.80 11.27
C GLU A 183 -14.76 -1.34 11.62
N GLN A 184 -13.79 -1.62 10.75
CA GLN A 184 -12.37 -1.34 11.02
C GLN A 184 -11.93 0.05 10.57
N ARG A 185 -12.68 0.68 9.66
CA ARG A 185 -12.30 1.95 8.99
C ARG A 185 -10.88 1.92 8.42
N SER A 186 -10.46 0.74 7.96
CA SER A 186 -9.14 0.48 7.38
C SER A 186 -9.09 0.80 5.90
N VAL A 187 -10.24 0.70 5.23
CA VAL A 187 -10.40 0.93 3.79
C VAL A 187 -11.52 1.95 3.57
N SER A 188 -11.35 2.92 2.67
CA SER A 188 -12.41 3.85 2.28
C SER A 188 -13.40 3.19 1.32
N ALA A 189 -14.63 3.70 1.23
CA ALA A 189 -15.61 3.22 0.26
C ALA A 189 -15.12 3.37 -1.20
N GLU A 190 -14.30 4.39 -1.46
CA GLU A 190 -13.66 4.60 -2.76
C GLU A 190 -12.62 3.53 -3.04
N ALA A 191 -11.70 3.25 -2.10
CA ALA A 191 -10.72 2.19 -2.25
C ALA A 191 -11.35 0.79 -2.33
N ALA A 192 -12.45 0.54 -1.60
CA ALA A 192 -13.24 -0.69 -1.72
C ALA A 192 -13.69 -0.94 -3.17
N ARG A 193 -14.21 0.11 -3.83
CA ARG A 193 -14.62 0.05 -5.23
C ARG A 193 -13.40 -0.04 -6.15
N ASN A 194 -12.42 0.83 -5.98
CA ASN A 194 -11.32 1.03 -6.91
C ASN A 194 -10.28 -0.09 -6.87
N LEU A 195 -9.94 -0.61 -5.70
CA LEU A 195 -8.92 -1.64 -5.54
C LEU A 195 -9.53 -3.05 -5.51
N TYR A 196 -10.60 -3.25 -4.73
CA TYR A 196 -11.17 -4.58 -4.49
C TYR A 196 -12.36 -4.93 -5.40
N GLY A 197 -12.86 -3.97 -6.18
CA GLY A 197 -14.07 -4.14 -7.00
C GLY A 197 -15.32 -4.39 -6.18
N VAL A 198 -15.38 -3.90 -4.94
CA VAL A 198 -16.50 -4.09 -4.02
C VAL A 198 -17.30 -2.81 -3.88
N VAL A 199 -18.62 -2.91 -4.03
CA VAL A 199 -19.54 -1.80 -3.94
C VAL A 199 -20.26 -1.84 -2.60
N ILE A 200 -20.08 -0.79 -1.80
CA ILE A 200 -20.77 -0.59 -0.53
C ILE A 200 -21.88 0.45 -0.74
N ALA A 201 -23.11 0.07 -0.42
CA ALA A 201 -24.26 0.95 -0.48
C ALA A 201 -24.18 2.06 0.59
N ARG A 202 -24.96 3.13 0.40
CA ARG A 202 -24.98 4.30 1.30
C ARG A 202 -25.35 3.97 2.75
N ASP A 203 -26.07 2.87 2.97
CA ASP A 203 -26.46 2.39 4.29
C ASP A 203 -25.42 1.42 4.90
N GLY A 204 -24.25 1.30 4.28
CA GLY A 204 -23.14 0.45 4.74
C GLY A 204 -23.24 -1.01 4.35
N ARG A 205 -24.31 -1.44 3.66
CA ARG A 205 -24.44 -2.84 3.23
C ARG A 205 -23.62 -3.13 1.98
N LEU A 206 -23.15 -4.37 1.87
CA LEU A 206 -22.53 -4.88 0.65
C LEU A 206 -23.58 -4.99 -0.46
N ASP A 207 -23.34 -4.32 -1.60
CA ASP A 207 -24.09 -4.55 -2.84
C ASP A 207 -23.47 -5.73 -3.59
N ARG A 208 -24.06 -6.92 -3.38
CA ARG A 208 -23.54 -8.19 -3.94
C ARG A 208 -23.62 -8.25 -5.46
N GLU A 209 -24.68 -7.70 -6.03
CA GLU A 209 -24.90 -7.69 -7.47
C GLU A 209 -23.92 -6.75 -8.15
N ALA A 210 -23.86 -5.49 -7.72
CA ALA A 210 -22.93 -4.51 -8.29
C ALA A 210 -21.47 -4.93 -8.09
N THR A 211 -21.14 -5.58 -6.96
CA THR A 211 -19.79 -6.15 -6.72
C THR A 211 -19.46 -7.28 -7.70
N ARG A 212 -20.38 -8.22 -7.91
CA ARG A 212 -20.18 -9.33 -8.86
C ARG A 212 -19.96 -8.78 -10.27
N ASP A 213 -20.80 -7.84 -10.69
CA ASP A 213 -20.77 -7.28 -12.04
C ASP A 213 -19.50 -6.45 -12.25
N LEU A 214 -19.10 -5.62 -11.29
CA LEU A 214 -17.86 -4.84 -11.35
C LEU A 214 -16.61 -5.74 -11.41
N ARG A 215 -16.55 -6.82 -10.62
CA ARG A 215 -15.44 -7.78 -10.68
C ARG A 215 -15.41 -8.54 -12.00
N ALA A 216 -16.57 -8.93 -12.53
CA ALA A 216 -16.68 -9.59 -13.83
C ALA A 216 -16.23 -8.67 -14.97
N GLU A 217 -16.69 -7.42 -14.97
CA GLU A 217 -16.28 -6.38 -15.92
C GLU A 217 -14.76 -6.17 -15.90
N ARG A 218 -14.16 -5.98 -14.72
CA ARG A 218 -12.71 -5.83 -14.58
C ARG A 218 -11.94 -7.02 -15.13
N ARG A 219 -12.35 -8.25 -14.76
CA ARG A 219 -11.71 -9.46 -15.29
C ARG A 219 -11.86 -9.55 -16.81
N GLU A 220 -13.00 -9.16 -17.36
CA GLU A 220 -13.19 -9.15 -18.81
C GLU A 220 -12.31 -8.09 -19.49
N THR A 221 -12.19 -6.89 -18.93
CA THR A 221 -11.31 -5.83 -19.45
C THR A 221 -9.84 -6.25 -19.46
N HIS A 222 -9.40 -7.04 -18.47
CA HIS A 222 -8.01 -7.51 -18.36
C HIS A 222 -7.69 -8.76 -19.20
N ARG A 223 -8.66 -9.35 -19.89
CA ARG A 223 -8.40 -10.47 -20.82
C ARG A 223 -7.78 -9.97 -22.11
N ARG A 224 -7.06 -10.87 -22.78
CA ARG A 224 -6.61 -10.65 -24.15
C ARG A 224 -7.84 -10.57 -25.06
N LYS A 225 -7.92 -9.52 -25.87
CA LYS A 225 -9.03 -9.30 -26.81
C LYS A 225 -8.77 -9.95 -28.17
N ASP A 226 -7.51 -10.07 -28.57
CA ASP A 226 -7.12 -10.55 -29.88
C ASP A 226 -6.44 -11.92 -29.81
N GLY A 227 -6.89 -12.85 -30.66
CA GLY A 227 -6.30 -14.19 -30.79
C GLY A 227 -6.72 -15.18 -29.71
N GLU A 228 -6.42 -16.46 -29.96
CA GLU A 228 -6.75 -17.54 -29.04
C GLU A 228 -5.77 -17.62 -27.86
N VAL A 229 -6.30 -17.86 -26.66
CA VAL A 229 -5.49 -18.17 -25.49
C VAL A 229 -5.38 -19.68 -25.34
N LYS A 230 -4.21 -20.21 -25.67
CA LYS A 230 -3.91 -21.64 -25.48
C LYS A 230 -4.01 -22.00 -24.00
N ARG A 231 -4.73 -23.07 -23.70
CA ARG A 231 -4.79 -23.67 -22.36
C ARG A 231 -4.05 -25.00 -22.37
N ARG A 232 -3.35 -25.30 -21.27
CA ARG A 232 -2.51 -26.49 -21.12
C ARG A 232 -3.13 -27.40 -20.07
N ASP A 233 -3.65 -28.53 -20.51
CA ASP A 233 -4.29 -29.54 -19.66
C ASP A 233 -3.34 -30.66 -19.20
N GLY A 234 -2.05 -30.54 -19.54
CA GLY A 234 -0.99 -31.41 -19.06
C GLY A 234 -0.90 -31.49 -17.52
N GLU A 235 -0.17 -32.50 -17.05
CA GLU A 235 0.00 -32.81 -15.63
C GLU A 235 0.56 -31.61 -14.86
N ARG A 236 -0.11 -31.22 -13.77
CA ARG A 236 0.40 -30.19 -12.87
C ARG A 236 1.44 -30.81 -11.93
N LEU A 237 2.71 -30.42 -12.12
CA LEU A 237 3.82 -30.86 -11.29
C LEU A 237 3.87 -30.09 -9.96
N ALA A 238 3.64 -28.78 -9.99
CA ALA A 238 3.70 -27.93 -8.80
C ALA A 238 2.86 -26.65 -8.94
N ARG A 239 2.53 -26.03 -7.79
CA ARG A 239 2.04 -24.65 -7.67
C ARG A 239 3.24 -23.78 -7.30
N ILE A 240 3.65 -22.88 -8.19
CA ILE A 240 4.87 -22.07 -8.05
C ILE A 240 4.60 -20.77 -7.29
N THR A 241 3.51 -20.09 -7.63
CA THR A 241 2.98 -18.92 -6.91
C THR A 241 1.49 -19.12 -6.69
N ASP A 242 0.79 -18.23 -5.97
CA ASP A 242 -0.67 -18.35 -5.81
C ASP A 242 -1.42 -18.31 -7.17
N ASN A 243 -0.76 -17.77 -8.22
CA ASN A 243 -1.32 -17.57 -9.55
C ASN A 243 -0.65 -18.40 -10.68
N LEU A 244 0.42 -19.16 -10.41
CA LEU A 244 1.18 -19.93 -11.40
C LEU A 244 1.28 -21.42 -11.05
N ASP A 245 0.84 -22.27 -11.97
CA ASP A 245 1.09 -23.71 -11.98
C ASP A 245 2.27 -24.04 -12.91
N LEU A 246 3.13 -24.97 -12.51
CA LEU A 246 4.06 -25.65 -13.41
C LEU A 246 3.40 -26.89 -13.99
N ARG A 247 3.32 -26.99 -15.31
CA ARG A 247 2.69 -28.11 -16.02
C ARG A 247 3.64 -28.79 -16.98
N ARG A 248 3.51 -30.11 -17.08
CA ARG A 248 4.21 -30.95 -18.05
C ARG A 248 3.25 -31.39 -19.14
N GLU A 249 3.64 -31.16 -20.38
CA GLU A 249 2.93 -31.68 -21.55
C GLU A 249 3.98 -32.30 -22.48
N LYS A 250 3.90 -33.63 -22.68
CA LYS A 250 4.97 -34.43 -23.31
C LYS A 250 6.30 -34.20 -22.56
N ASP A 251 7.36 -33.84 -23.27
CA ASP A 251 8.70 -33.62 -22.71
C ASP A 251 8.99 -32.13 -22.39
N ALA A 252 7.97 -31.26 -22.46
CA ALA A 252 8.11 -29.82 -22.24
C ALA A 252 7.42 -29.35 -20.94
N LEU A 253 8.00 -28.32 -20.34
CA LEU A 253 7.52 -27.69 -19.11
C LEU A 253 7.06 -26.26 -19.39
N TYR A 254 5.89 -25.92 -18.85
CA TYR A 254 5.23 -24.64 -19.06
C TYR A 254 4.80 -24.03 -17.74
N LEU A 255 4.93 -22.71 -17.62
CA LEU A 255 4.24 -21.93 -16.60
C LEU A 255 2.84 -21.64 -17.11
N CYS A 256 1.84 -21.88 -16.28
CA CYS A 256 0.44 -21.73 -16.65
C CYS A 256 -0.32 -20.98 -15.56
N CYS A 257 -1.36 -20.25 -15.95
CA CYS A 257 -2.26 -19.63 -14.98
C CYS A 257 -2.90 -20.70 -14.09
N ALA A 258 -2.78 -20.54 -12.78
CA ALA A 258 -3.33 -21.45 -11.77
C ALA A 258 -4.87 -21.58 -11.79
N LYS A 259 -5.57 -20.63 -12.44
CA LYS A 259 -7.04 -20.51 -12.41
C LYS A 259 -7.71 -21.08 -13.66
N CYS A 260 -7.14 -20.82 -14.83
CA CYS A 260 -7.73 -21.24 -16.12
C CYS A 260 -6.78 -22.04 -17.02
N ALA A 261 -5.58 -22.37 -16.51
CA ALA A 261 -4.55 -23.12 -17.22
C ALA A 261 -4.07 -22.47 -18.53
N ALA A 262 -4.26 -21.15 -18.72
CA ALA A 262 -3.69 -20.42 -19.84
C ALA A 262 -2.16 -20.57 -19.85
N ASP A 263 -1.60 -20.83 -21.03
CA ASP A 263 -0.18 -20.91 -21.28
C ASP A 263 0.47 -19.53 -21.09
N LEU A 264 1.42 -19.44 -20.16
CA LEU A 264 2.19 -18.23 -19.86
C LEU A 264 3.66 -18.39 -20.25
N GLY A 265 3.97 -19.31 -21.17
CA GLY A 265 5.32 -19.53 -21.67
C GLY A 265 5.96 -20.80 -21.13
N SER A 266 7.10 -21.15 -21.74
CA SER A 266 7.93 -22.25 -21.27
C SER A 266 8.57 -21.91 -19.92
N LEU A 267 9.12 -22.93 -19.24
CA LEU A 267 9.85 -22.74 -17.98
C LEU A 267 11.03 -21.75 -18.07
N ARG A 268 11.59 -21.55 -19.27
CA ARG A 268 12.73 -20.66 -19.50
C ARG A 268 12.31 -19.22 -19.80
N ASP A 269 11.05 -19.00 -20.19
CA ASP A 269 10.55 -17.68 -20.54
C ASP A 269 10.25 -16.88 -19.27
N ASN A 270 10.14 -15.55 -19.40
CA ASN A 270 9.54 -14.73 -18.35
C ASN A 270 8.02 -14.75 -18.54
N TYR A 271 7.30 -15.36 -17.59
CA TYR A 271 5.84 -15.51 -17.70
C TYR A 271 5.08 -14.19 -17.84
N LYS A 272 5.66 -13.09 -17.34
CA LYS A 272 5.10 -11.74 -17.44
C LYS A 272 5.02 -11.25 -18.89
N ASP A 273 5.92 -11.69 -19.76
CA ASP A 273 5.93 -11.32 -21.19
C ASP A 273 4.76 -11.94 -21.96
N HIS A 274 4.14 -12.98 -21.41
CA HIS A 274 2.96 -13.65 -21.97
C HIS A 274 1.64 -13.15 -21.36
N CYS A 275 1.70 -12.29 -20.34
CA CYS A 275 0.55 -11.69 -19.69
C CYS A 275 0.02 -10.47 -20.46
N VAL A 276 -1.23 -10.08 -20.21
CA VAL A 276 -1.73 -8.76 -20.57
C VAL A 276 -1.16 -7.77 -19.58
N ARG A 277 -0.33 -6.82 -20.05
CA ARG A 277 0.28 -5.79 -19.20
C ARG A 277 -0.59 -4.53 -19.20
N LEU A 278 -0.90 -4.04 -18.01
CA LEU A 278 -1.37 -2.68 -17.77
C LEU A 278 -0.26 -1.90 -17.06
N GLU A 279 0.03 -0.71 -17.55
CA GLU A 279 0.95 0.21 -16.89
C GLU A 279 0.20 1.49 -16.52
N SER A 280 0.35 1.92 -15.28
CA SER A 280 -0.26 3.12 -14.73
C SER A 280 0.73 3.92 -13.90
N ASP A 281 0.29 5.09 -13.42
CA ASP A 281 1.05 5.84 -12.43
C ASP A 281 1.20 5.03 -11.13
N ALA A 282 2.31 5.23 -10.41
CA ALA A 282 2.57 4.52 -9.15
C ALA A 282 1.51 4.82 -8.08
N SER A 283 0.84 5.97 -8.15
CA SER A 283 -0.27 6.35 -7.25
C SER A 283 -1.49 5.43 -7.35
N GLU A 284 -1.67 4.73 -8.47
CA GLU A 284 -2.75 3.74 -8.61
C GLU A 284 -2.54 2.49 -7.75
N ALA A 285 -1.32 2.24 -7.28
CA ALA A 285 -1.00 1.10 -6.42
C ALA A 285 -1.48 1.30 -4.97
N ASN A 286 -1.58 2.55 -4.50
CA ASN A 286 -2.09 2.88 -3.18
C ASN A 286 -2.46 4.37 -3.13
N PRO A 287 -3.67 4.74 -2.65
CA PRO A 287 -4.16 6.12 -2.68
C PRO A 287 -3.36 7.09 -1.79
N ASN A 288 -2.52 6.57 -0.89
CA ASN A 288 -1.62 7.38 -0.05
C ASN A 288 -0.24 7.62 -0.69
N ILE A 289 -0.04 7.25 -1.96
CA ILE A 289 1.16 7.59 -2.72
C ILE A 289 0.96 8.94 -3.41
N GLY A 290 1.77 9.93 -3.00
CA GLY A 290 1.73 11.29 -3.56
C GLY A 290 2.60 11.48 -4.80
N ASP A 291 2.77 12.73 -5.22
CA ASP A 291 3.59 13.08 -6.38
C ASP A 291 5.07 12.77 -6.15
N TYR A 292 5.58 11.79 -6.92
CA TYR A 292 6.96 11.33 -6.84
C TYR A 292 7.98 12.40 -7.20
N ARG A 293 7.60 13.40 -8.03
CA ARG A 293 8.50 14.47 -8.52
C ARG A 293 9.04 15.35 -7.39
N ARG A 294 8.44 15.27 -6.22
CA ARG A 294 8.95 15.89 -4.99
C ARG A 294 10.30 15.31 -4.54
N TYR A 295 10.64 14.11 -4.99
CA TYR A 295 11.74 13.32 -4.43
C TYR A 295 12.66 12.68 -5.47
N ILE A 296 12.14 12.32 -6.65
CA ILE A 296 12.90 11.65 -7.70
C ILE A 296 12.56 12.22 -9.08
N ASP A 297 13.53 12.20 -9.99
CA ASP A 297 13.36 12.62 -11.39
C ASP A 297 12.79 11.48 -12.25
N ASP A 298 13.28 10.26 -12.03
CA ASP A 298 12.86 9.06 -12.76
C ASP A 298 11.37 8.76 -12.48
N ARG A 299 10.61 8.52 -13.55
CA ARG A 299 9.17 8.21 -13.44
C ARG A 299 8.96 6.79 -12.90
N PRO A 300 8.39 6.61 -11.70
CA PRO A 300 7.94 5.32 -11.25
C PRO A 300 6.61 4.95 -11.93
N VAL A 301 6.44 3.68 -12.23
CA VAL A 301 5.22 3.12 -12.81
C VAL A 301 4.75 1.92 -12.01
N PHE A 302 3.44 1.71 -11.98
CA PHE A 302 2.85 0.49 -11.48
C PHE A 302 2.47 -0.40 -12.66
N ARG A 303 3.09 -1.57 -12.75
CA ARG A 303 2.86 -2.54 -13.82
C ARG A 303 2.10 -3.72 -13.26
N GLN A 304 1.03 -4.09 -13.93
CA GLN A 304 0.17 -5.20 -13.57
C GLN A 304 0.15 -6.22 -14.70
N PHE A 305 0.32 -7.50 -14.36
CA PHE A 305 0.39 -8.60 -15.32
C PHE A 305 -0.80 -9.51 -15.12
N PHE A 306 -1.76 -9.45 -16.06
CA PHE A 306 -2.98 -10.24 -16.00
C PHE A 306 -2.90 -11.48 -16.87
N CYS A 307 -3.51 -12.57 -16.42
CA CYS A 307 -3.67 -13.76 -17.22
C CYS A 307 -4.52 -13.43 -18.46
N PRO A 308 -4.04 -13.72 -19.68
CA PRO A 308 -4.75 -13.37 -20.91
C PRO A 308 -6.09 -14.11 -21.05
N GLY A 309 -6.23 -15.29 -20.44
CA GLY A 309 -7.42 -16.13 -20.59
C GLY A 309 -8.55 -15.83 -19.60
N CYS A 310 -8.23 -15.48 -18.35
CA CYS A 310 -9.25 -15.22 -17.33
C CYS A 310 -9.26 -13.79 -16.78
N GLY A 311 -8.24 -12.97 -17.08
CA GLY A 311 -8.10 -11.60 -16.58
C GLY A 311 -7.76 -11.50 -15.09
N ALA A 312 -7.34 -12.60 -14.48
CA ALA A 312 -6.85 -12.59 -13.10
C ALA A 312 -5.46 -11.96 -13.01
N LEU A 313 -5.21 -11.18 -11.97
CA LEU A 313 -3.89 -10.62 -11.73
C LEU A 313 -2.94 -11.75 -11.34
N VAL A 314 -1.85 -11.90 -12.10
CA VAL A 314 -0.82 -12.93 -11.87
C VAL A 314 0.27 -12.36 -10.98
N GLU A 315 0.74 -11.16 -11.30
CA GLU A 315 1.75 -10.43 -10.53
C GLU A 315 1.65 -8.92 -10.78
N ASN A 316 2.27 -8.10 -9.92
CA ASN A 316 2.49 -6.68 -10.15
C ASN A 316 3.92 -6.27 -9.74
N GLU A 317 4.38 -5.11 -10.23
CA GLU A 317 5.64 -4.52 -9.80
C GLU A 317 5.58 -2.99 -9.83
N VAL A 318 6.31 -2.33 -8.92
CA VAL A 318 6.64 -0.91 -9.03
C VAL A 318 8.08 -0.81 -9.53
N ALA A 319 8.27 -0.15 -10.66
CA ALA A 319 9.56 -0.05 -11.34
C ALA A 319 9.74 1.35 -11.95
N ARG A 320 10.95 1.70 -12.41
CA ARG A 320 11.08 2.89 -13.28
C ARG A 320 10.50 2.57 -14.66
N ALA A 321 9.97 3.57 -15.34
CA ALA A 321 9.32 3.40 -16.64
C ALA A 321 10.20 2.64 -17.66
N GLU A 322 11.51 2.93 -17.66
CA GLU A 322 12.48 2.34 -18.61
C GLU A 322 13.11 1.03 -18.12
N ASP A 323 12.85 0.60 -16.88
CA ASP A 323 13.42 -0.66 -16.38
C ASP A 323 12.81 -1.85 -17.14
N PRO A 324 13.60 -2.87 -17.51
CA PRO A 324 13.06 -4.09 -18.10
C PRO A 324 12.09 -4.78 -17.14
N VAL A 325 11.18 -5.60 -17.69
CA VAL A 325 10.27 -6.41 -16.87
C VAL A 325 11.09 -7.36 -16.00
N LEU A 326 10.84 -7.36 -14.69
CA LEU A 326 11.62 -8.17 -13.76
C LEU A 326 11.33 -9.67 -13.97
N ARG A 327 12.38 -10.45 -14.19
CA ARG A 327 12.33 -11.92 -14.12
C ARG A 327 12.56 -12.36 -12.68
N ASP A 328 11.47 -12.48 -11.94
CA ASP A 328 11.43 -12.77 -10.51
C ASP A 328 11.53 -14.27 -10.17
N ILE A 329 11.26 -15.15 -11.13
CA ILE A 329 11.29 -16.60 -10.95
C ILE A 329 12.13 -17.26 -12.05
N GLU A 330 13.13 -18.04 -11.63
CA GLU A 330 13.89 -18.96 -12.48
C GLU A 330 13.97 -20.32 -11.79
N LEU A 331 13.45 -21.36 -12.44
CA LEU A 331 13.39 -22.72 -11.89
C LEU A 331 14.37 -23.62 -12.65
N ASP A 332 15.28 -24.24 -11.92
CA ASP A 332 16.21 -25.23 -12.45
C ASP A 332 15.72 -26.64 -12.06
N MET A 333 15.43 -27.47 -13.06
CA MET A 333 14.92 -28.83 -12.87
C MET A 333 16.11 -29.78 -12.94
N ARG A 334 16.44 -30.39 -11.80
CA ARG A 334 17.49 -31.41 -11.69
C ARG A 334 16.97 -32.83 -11.89
#